data_AF-A0A8B6CBB2-F1
#
_entry.id   AF-A0A8B6CBB2-F1
#
_cell.length_a   1.000
_cell.length_b   1.000
_cell.length_c   1.000
_cell.angle_alpha   90.00
_cell.angle_beta   90.00
_cell.angle_gamma   90.00
#
_symmetry.space_group_name_H-M   'P 1'
#
loop_
_entity.id
_entity.type
_entity.pdbx_description
1 polymer ?
#
loop_
_entity_poly.entity_id
_entity_poly.type
_entity_poly.pdbx_seq_one_letter_code
_entity_poly.pdbx_strand_id
1 'polypeptide(L)'
;RIVCGTNSSRVKERLLREDGLTLDKAVGICRADEESRKQMKTLNEEEQVHALRRKTQHQRNNRNEGYAKIGPSRRDHEKRGSSFSCGKCGTTHEKRNCPAYGDKLKVIGKCSLYLKDKNCEFFVTDTNQSPLLGFKASNELGLIHVIMTVQADVDDPVKSFPKVFTGLGCLEKPYHIKIDSSVNPVINPPRKIPAALREKLKGTLKEMEDKEVIRKVDEPTDWVNSLVVVEKPKTGKLRICLDPRNLNKAIKENILRYQQ
;
A
#
# COMPACT_ATOMS: atom_id res chain seq x y z
N ARG A 1 -32.44 -1.17 11.01
CA ARG A 1 -31.44 -0.58 10.09
C ARG A 1 -30.06 -1.13 10.46
N ILE A 2 -29.33 -1.69 9.51
CA ILE A 2 -28.06 -2.41 9.76
C ILE A 2 -26.94 -1.64 9.05
N VAL A 3 -25.90 -1.27 9.79
CA VAL A 3 -24.67 -0.66 9.24
C VAL A 3 -23.56 -1.69 9.37
N CYS A 4 -23.09 -2.21 8.24
CA CYS A 4 -22.00 -3.20 8.14
C CYS A 4 -20.92 -2.69 7.18
N GLY A 5 -19.66 -3.14 7.36
CA GLY A 5 -18.54 -2.77 6.49
C GLY A 5 -17.61 -1.65 7.00
N THR A 6 -17.95 -0.96 8.08
CA THR A 6 -17.06 0.04 8.71
C THR A 6 -16.28 -0.57 9.88
N ASN A 7 -14.94 -0.43 9.89
CA ASN A 7 -14.08 -0.90 11.00
C ASN A 7 -14.07 0.04 12.21
N SER A 8 -14.74 1.19 12.12
CA SER A 8 -14.80 2.22 13.15
C SER A 8 -16.12 2.16 13.90
N SER A 9 -16.06 1.90 15.21
CA SER A 9 -17.23 1.95 16.10
C SER A 9 -17.89 3.32 16.12
N ARG A 10 -17.10 4.41 16.06
CA ARG A 10 -17.58 5.79 16.04
C ARG A 10 -18.41 6.11 14.79
N VAL A 11 -17.91 5.71 13.62
CA VAL A 11 -18.63 5.91 12.34
C VAL A 11 -19.90 5.07 12.32
N LYS A 12 -19.83 3.82 12.81
CA LYS A 12 -20.96 2.92 12.89
C LYS A 12 -22.10 3.49 13.74
N GLU A 13 -21.77 4.04 14.91
CA GLU A 13 -22.74 4.65 15.82
C GLU A 13 -23.35 5.92 15.21
N ARG A 14 -22.54 6.76 14.56
CA ARG A 14 -23.01 7.98 13.87
C ARG A 14 -23.94 7.65 12.70
N LEU A 15 -23.60 6.63 11.91
CA LEU A 15 -24.44 6.14 10.81
C LEU A 15 -25.74 5.46 11.30
N LEU A 16 -25.81 4.99 12.54
CA LEU A 16 -27.04 4.42 13.11
C LEU A 16 -27.99 5.50 13.63
N ARG A 17 -27.48 6.68 14.01
CA ARG A 17 -28.26 7.80 14.55
C ARG A 17 -28.86 8.73 13.50
N GLU A 18 -28.31 8.76 12.29
CA GLU A 18 -28.74 9.69 11.24
C GLU A 18 -30.11 9.30 10.67
N ASP A 19 -31.15 10.13 10.74
CA ASP A 19 -32.44 9.81 10.10
C ASP A 19 -32.41 10.04 8.58
N GLY A 20 -33.02 9.13 7.80
CA GLY A 20 -33.04 9.24 6.32
C GLY A 20 -31.67 9.14 5.64
N LEU A 21 -30.88 8.12 6.03
CA LEU A 21 -29.54 7.88 5.47
C LEU A 21 -29.62 7.31 4.06
N THR A 22 -29.14 8.11 3.11
CA THR A 22 -28.84 7.71 1.74
C THR A 22 -27.39 7.24 1.63
N LEU A 23 -27.05 6.54 0.55
CA LEU A 23 -25.69 6.09 0.29
C LEU A 23 -24.70 7.26 0.25
N ASP A 24 -25.07 8.38 -0.39
CA ASP A 24 -24.20 9.55 -0.50
C ASP A 24 -23.92 10.20 0.86
N LYS A 25 -24.93 10.29 1.73
CA LYS A 25 -24.76 10.74 3.11
C LYS A 25 -23.85 9.80 3.89
N ALA A 26 -23.99 8.48 3.71
CA ALA A 26 -23.14 7.50 4.38
C ALA A 26 -21.67 7.62 3.94
N VAL A 27 -21.43 7.77 2.64
CA VAL A 27 -20.08 8.00 2.08
C VAL A 27 -19.49 9.31 2.61
N GLY A 28 -20.29 10.38 2.67
CA GLY A 28 -19.88 11.66 3.23
C GLY A 28 -19.44 11.55 4.70
N ILE A 29 -20.25 10.89 5.53
CA ILE A 29 -19.93 10.67 6.96
C ILE A 29 -18.65 9.85 7.12
N CYS A 30 -18.46 8.80 6.31
CA CYS A 30 -17.24 7.98 6.35
C CYS A 30 -16.00 8.80 5.97
N ARG A 31 -16.05 9.55 4.86
CA ARG A 31 -14.93 10.39 4.39
C ARG A 31 -14.57 11.48 5.39
N ALA A 32 -15.57 12.18 5.92
CA ALA A 32 -15.36 13.24 6.92
C ALA A 32 -14.68 12.70 8.19
N ASP A 33 -15.05 11.48 8.63
CA ASP A 33 -14.45 10.86 9.79
C ASP A 33 -13.02 10.33 9.53
N GLU A 34 -12.74 9.84 8.32
CA GLU A 34 -11.38 9.47 7.90
C GLU A 34 -10.45 10.69 7.84
N GLU A 35 -10.94 11.80 7.28
CA GLU A 35 -10.20 13.06 7.19
C GLU A 35 -9.92 13.66 8.57
N SER A 36 -10.93 13.66 9.44
CA SER A 36 -10.79 14.08 10.85
C SER A 36 -9.73 13.25 11.58
N ARG A 37 -9.69 11.93 11.34
CA ARG A 37 -8.69 11.06 11.95
C ARG A 37 -7.28 11.30 11.42
N LYS A 38 -7.14 11.61 10.13
CA LYS A 38 -5.85 11.97 9.54
C LYS A 38 -5.32 13.27 10.15
N GLN A 39 -6.17 14.30 10.24
CA GLN A 39 -5.81 15.59 10.85
C GLN A 39 -5.48 15.44 12.34
N MET A 40 -6.28 14.71 13.11
CA MET A 40 -6.04 14.51 14.54
C MET A 40 -4.77 13.69 14.82
N LYS A 41 -4.38 12.81 13.89
CA LYS A 41 -3.12 12.07 13.98
C LYS A 41 -1.91 12.97 13.71
N THR A 42 -2.01 13.88 12.74
CA THR A 42 -0.97 14.88 12.48
C THR A 42 -0.80 15.82 13.66
N LEU A 43 -1.91 16.33 14.23
CA LEU A 43 -1.89 17.20 15.41
C LEU A 43 -1.26 16.51 16.65
N ASN A 44 -1.52 15.23 16.86
CA ASN A 44 -0.91 14.48 17.98
C ASN A 44 0.55 14.05 17.73
N GLU A 45 1.00 13.96 16.47
CA GLU A 45 2.39 13.64 16.14
C GLU A 45 3.32 14.85 16.36
N GLU A 46 2.79 16.08 16.34
CA GLU A 46 3.54 17.31 16.61
C GLU A 46 3.89 17.50 18.10
N GLU A 47 3.18 16.86 19.03
CA GLU A 47 3.46 16.95 20.48
C GLU A 47 4.52 15.95 21.00
N GLN A 48 4.94 14.94 20.22
CA GLN A 48 5.96 13.97 20.66
C GLN A 48 7.37 14.35 20.23
N VAL A 49 8.04 15.18 21.04
CA VAL A 49 9.47 15.44 20.96
C VAL A 49 10.33 14.29 21.54
N HIS A 50 11.27 13.82 20.71
CA HIS A 50 12.47 13.00 20.98
C HIS A 50 12.38 11.75 21.88
N ALA A 51 12.12 10.60 21.25
CA ALA A 51 12.83 9.36 21.57
C ALA A 51 13.12 8.56 20.29
N LEU A 52 14.39 8.26 20.03
CA LEU A 52 14.85 7.47 18.89
C LEU A 52 14.31 6.03 18.95
N ARG A 53 13.09 5.80 18.43
CA ARG A 53 12.65 4.45 18.07
C ARG A 53 13.14 4.14 16.66
N ARG A 54 14.19 3.32 16.56
CA ARG A 54 14.59 2.67 15.30
C ARG A 54 13.37 1.96 14.71
N LYS A 55 12.79 2.50 13.63
CA LYS A 55 11.86 1.78 12.78
C LYS A 55 12.69 0.76 11.99
N THR A 56 12.65 -0.50 12.41
CA THR A 56 13.07 -1.61 11.55
C THR A 56 12.12 -1.65 10.35
N GLN A 57 12.60 -1.22 9.19
CA GLN A 57 11.94 -1.48 7.92
C GLN A 57 11.93 -3.00 7.70
N HIS A 58 10.82 -3.66 8.00
CA HIS A 58 10.57 -4.99 7.44
C HIS A 58 10.26 -4.83 5.96
N GLN A 59 11.33 -4.88 5.14
CA GLN A 59 11.20 -5.25 3.74
C GLN A 59 10.67 -6.69 3.69
N ARG A 60 9.47 -6.86 3.14
CA ARG A 60 8.94 -8.18 2.76
C ARG A 60 9.75 -8.69 1.57
N ASN A 61 10.88 -9.34 1.85
CA ASN A 61 11.59 -10.13 0.86
C ASN A 61 10.85 -11.45 0.67
N ASN A 62 10.14 -11.55 -0.45
CA ASN A 62 9.57 -12.80 -0.94
C ASN A 62 10.62 -13.45 -1.86
N ARG A 63 11.43 -14.37 -1.30
CA ARG A 63 12.20 -15.33 -2.07
C ARG A 63 12.01 -16.70 -1.45
N ASN A 64 11.18 -17.49 -2.12
CA ASN A 64 11.09 -18.92 -1.93
C ASN A 64 12.11 -19.51 -2.91
N GLU A 65 13.25 -20.00 -2.43
CA GLU A 65 14.11 -20.90 -3.18
C GLU A 65 15.07 -21.66 -2.26
N GLY A 66 14.85 -22.98 -2.18
CA GLY A 66 15.89 -24.03 -2.21
C GLY A 66 16.95 -24.10 -1.11
N TYR A 67 16.77 -25.06 -0.21
CA TYR A 67 17.78 -25.90 0.47
C TYR A 67 19.07 -25.27 1.03
N ALA A 68 19.15 -25.17 2.37
CA ALA A 68 20.26 -25.71 3.17
C ALA A 68 19.87 -25.79 4.66
N LYS A 69 19.96 -27.00 5.24
CA LYS A 69 19.93 -27.22 6.70
C LYS A 69 21.22 -26.68 7.32
N ILE A 70 21.15 -26.03 8.50
CA ILE A 70 22.18 -26.06 9.57
C ILE A 70 21.51 -25.68 10.90
N GLY A 71 21.61 -26.59 11.88
CA GLY A 71 21.89 -26.29 13.31
C GLY A 71 20.74 -25.87 14.25
N PRO A 72 20.59 -26.49 15.44
CA PRO A 72 19.58 -26.12 16.42
C PRO A 72 20.08 -24.92 17.25
N SER A 73 19.43 -23.77 17.16
CA SER A 73 19.62 -22.72 18.18
C SER A 73 18.52 -22.83 19.22
N ARG A 74 18.84 -23.52 20.31
CA ARG A 74 18.17 -23.37 21.60
C ARG A 74 18.23 -21.90 22.01
N ARG A 75 17.10 -21.19 21.91
CA ARG A 75 16.77 -20.07 22.77
C ARG A 75 15.31 -20.19 23.12
N ASP A 76 15.06 -20.51 24.38
CA ASP A 76 13.76 -20.45 25.02
C ASP A 76 13.26 -19.01 24.96
N HIS A 77 12.53 -18.70 23.89
CA HIS A 77 11.77 -17.47 23.79
C HIS A 77 10.40 -17.78 24.36
N GLU A 78 10.12 -17.30 25.57
CA GLU A 78 8.78 -17.28 26.14
C GLU A 78 7.81 -16.80 25.06
N LYS A 79 6.91 -17.69 24.65
CA LYS A 79 5.86 -17.42 23.66
C LYS A 79 4.88 -16.42 24.29
N ARG A 80 5.18 -15.12 24.20
CA ARG A 80 4.14 -14.10 24.28
C ARG A 80 3.27 -14.27 23.04
N GLY A 81 2.16 -14.98 23.19
CA GLY A 81 1.15 -15.13 22.15
C GLY A 81 0.72 -13.75 21.68
N SER A 82 1.04 -13.41 20.43
CA SER A 82 0.57 -12.16 19.84
C SER A 82 -0.93 -12.32 19.60
N SER A 83 -1.75 -11.82 20.52
CA SER A 83 -3.18 -11.71 20.32
C SER A 83 -3.44 -10.77 19.13
N PHE A 84 -4.37 -11.14 18.25
CA PHE A 84 -4.67 -10.42 17.02
C PHE A 84 -6.18 -10.14 16.97
N SER A 85 -6.58 -9.05 16.31
CA SER A 85 -8.01 -8.78 16.10
C SER A 85 -8.54 -9.77 15.05
N CYS A 86 -9.48 -10.62 15.45
CA CYS A 86 -10.01 -11.64 14.57
C CYS A 86 -11.18 -11.12 13.75
N GLY A 87 -11.05 -11.22 12.42
CA GLY A 87 -12.12 -10.85 11.49
C GLY A 87 -13.35 -11.76 11.53
N LYS A 88 -13.29 -12.93 12.20
CA LYS A 88 -14.44 -13.85 12.30
C LYS A 88 -15.34 -13.57 13.49
N CYS A 89 -14.78 -13.36 14.69
CA CYS A 89 -15.56 -13.08 15.91
C CYS A 89 -15.56 -11.60 16.31
N GLY A 90 -14.71 -10.76 15.68
CA GLY A 90 -14.59 -9.34 16.02
C GLY A 90 -13.85 -9.04 17.34
N THR A 91 -13.36 -10.06 18.05
CA THR A 91 -12.60 -9.90 19.31
C THR A 91 -11.10 -10.11 19.11
N THR A 92 -10.29 -9.68 20.09
CA THR A 92 -8.83 -9.88 20.09
C THR A 92 -8.49 -11.14 20.87
N HIS A 93 -7.89 -12.13 20.21
CA HIS A 93 -7.51 -13.39 20.85
C HIS A 93 -6.27 -14.00 20.18
N GLU A 94 -5.69 -15.03 20.78
CA GLU A 94 -4.54 -15.75 20.20
C GLU A 94 -4.92 -16.56 18.95
N LYS A 95 -3.93 -16.85 18.11
CA LYS A 95 -4.13 -17.62 16.88
C LYS A 95 -4.77 -18.98 17.21
N ARG A 96 -5.92 -19.26 16.59
CA ARG A 96 -6.77 -20.47 16.76
C ARG A 96 -7.70 -20.52 17.99
N ASN A 97 -7.66 -19.52 18.87
CA ASN A 97 -8.61 -19.41 20.01
C ASN A 97 -9.82 -18.53 19.68
N CYS A 98 -10.34 -18.64 18.46
CA CYS A 98 -11.49 -17.84 18.06
C CYS A 98 -12.77 -18.48 18.56
N PRO A 99 -13.59 -17.79 19.39
CA PRO A 99 -14.87 -18.32 19.86
C PRO A 99 -15.87 -18.58 18.72
N ALA A 100 -15.69 -17.95 17.56
CA ALA A 100 -16.50 -18.18 16.37
C ALA A 100 -15.93 -19.29 15.47
N TYR A 101 -14.87 -19.98 15.88
CA TYR A 101 -14.19 -21.00 15.09
C TYR A 101 -14.36 -22.37 15.72
N GLY A 102 -15.13 -23.23 15.05
CA GLY A 102 -15.31 -24.64 15.45
C GLY A 102 -16.52 -24.91 16.33
N ASP A 103 -17.01 -23.90 17.06
CA ASP A 103 -18.21 -24.04 17.87
C ASP A 103 -19.46 -24.03 16.99
N LYS A 104 -20.04 -25.22 16.83
CA LYS A 104 -21.34 -25.40 16.18
C LYS A 104 -22.42 -25.11 17.21
N LEU A 105 -23.33 -24.20 16.90
CA LEU A 105 -24.52 -23.99 17.72
C LEU A 105 -25.34 -25.30 17.74
N LYS A 106 -25.67 -25.77 18.94
CA LYS A 106 -26.55 -26.92 19.11
C LYS A 106 -27.97 -26.52 18.70
N VAL A 107 -28.42 -27.04 17.56
CA VAL A 107 -29.78 -26.86 17.08
C VAL A 107 -30.69 -27.83 17.82
N ILE A 108 -31.65 -27.29 18.58
CA ILE A 108 -32.69 -28.06 19.29
C ILE A 108 -33.74 -28.56 18.31
N GLY A 109 -34.06 -27.76 17.29
CA GLY A 109 -35.08 -28.10 16.31
C GLY A 109 -35.15 -27.10 15.16
N LYS A 110 -36.09 -27.35 14.24
CA LYS A 110 -36.41 -26.43 13.15
C LYS A 110 -37.90 -26.10 13.15
N CYS A 111 -38.23 -24.88 12.79
CA CYS A 111 -39.61 -24.47 12.53
C CYS A 111 -39.67 -23.61 11.27
N SER A 112 -40.83 -23.56 10.63
CA SER A 112 -41.08 -22.63 9.53
C SER A 112 -42.04 -21.56 10.01
N LEU A 113 -41.66 -20.29 9.80
CA LEU A 113 -42.45 -19.14 10.20
C LEU A 113 -42.72 -18.27 8.97
N TYR A 114 -43.91 -17.68 8.92
CA TYR A 114 -44.32 -16.78 7.86
C TYR A 114 -43.90 -15.34 8.19
N LEU A 115 -43.07 -14.74 7.35
CA LEU A 115 -42.51 -13.40 7.52
C LEU A 115 -42.61 -12.63 6.21
N LYS A 116 -43.26 -11.45 6.24
CA LYS A 116 -43.42 -10.55 5.08
C LYS A 116 -43.75 -11.32 3.79
N ASP A 117 -44.83 -12.10 3.87
CA ASP A 117 -45.38 -12.88 2.76
C ASP A 117 -44.52 -14.06 2.26
N LYS A 118 -43.52 -14.48 3.03
CA LYS A 118 -42.65 -15.62 2.72
C LYS A 118 -42.55 -16.59 3.89
N ASN A 119 -42.56 -17.89 3.60
CA ASN A 119 -42.19 -18.91 4.59
C ASN A 119 -40.67 -19.00 4.71
N CYS A 120 -40.15 -18.76 5.90
CA CYS A 120 -38.72 -18.87 6.21
C CYS A 120 -38.48 -20.03 7.18
N GLU A 121 -37.39 -20.77 6.98
CA GLU A 121 -36.95 -21.83 7.90
C GLU A 121 -36.06 -21.24 8.99
N PHE A 122 -36.40 -21.53 10.24
CA PHE A 122 -35.68 -21.14 11.44
C PHE A 122 -35.09 -22.37 12.13
N PHE A 123 -33.86 -22.21 12.60
CA PHE A 123 -33.22 -23.18 13.49
C PHE A 123 -33.30 -22.65 14.91
N VAL A 124 -33.88 -23.45 15.81
CA VAL A 124 -34.05 -23.11 17.23
C VAL A 124 -32.81 -23.57 17.98
N THR A 125 -32.19 -22.66 18.74
CA THR A 125 -31.00 -22.94 19.55
C THR A 125 -31.25 -22.51 20.99
N ASP A 126 -30.64 -23.21 21.95
CA ASP A 126 -30.77 -22.89 23.38
C ASP A 126 -29.76 -21.79 23.74
N THR A 127 -30.08 -20.55 23.37
CA THR A 127 -29.17 -19.42 23.54
C THR A 127 -29.95 -18.17 23.92
N ASN A 128 -29.47 -17.43 24.90
CA ASN A 128 -30.07 -16.16 25.33
C ASN A 128 -29.68 -14.97 24.43
N GLN A 129 -29.45 -15.22 23.13
CA GLN A 129 -29.01 -14.22 22.16
C GLN A 129 -30.16 -13.82 21.24
N SER A 130 -30.11 -12.61 20.68
CA SER A 130 -31.10 -12.17 19.70
C SER A 130 -31.06 -13.06 18.44
N PRO A 131 -32.23 -13.47 17.91
CA PRO A 131 -32.30 -14.26 16.69
C PRO A 131 -31.62 -13.54 15.52
N LEU A 132 -30.78 -14.25 14.79
CA LEU A 132 -30.09 -13.74 13.61
C LEU A 132 -30.75 -14.24 12.34
N LEU A 133 -30.94 -13.35 11.38
CA LEU A 133 -31.43 -13.73 10.07
C LEU A 133 -30.24 -14.05 9.16
N GLY A 134 -30.24 -15.25 8.58
CA GLY A 134 -29.21 -15.68 7.63
C GLY A 134 -29.20 -14.82 6.36
N PHE A 135 -28.08 -14.87 5.63
CA PHE A 135 -27.92 -14.14 4.37
C PHE A 135 -29.04 -14.44 3.37
N LYS A 136 -29.34 -15.74 3.14
CA LYS A 136 -30.37 -16.19 2.22
C LYS A 136 -31.74 -15.60 2.55
N ALA A 137 -32.17 -15.73 3.81
CA ALA A 137 -33.45 -15.20 4.27
C ALA A 137 -33.48 -13.65 4.25
N SER A 138 -32.38 -12.98 4.59
CA SER A 138 -32.28 -11.52 4.52
C SER A 138 -32.40 -11.00 3.09
N ASN A 139 -31.82 -11.71 2.12
CA ASN A 139 -31.90 -11.39 0.71
C ASN A 139 -33.31 -11.68 0.15
N GLU A 140 -33.89 -12.82 0.50
CA GLU A 140 -35.26 -13.18 0.09
C GLU A 140 -36.31 -12.22 0.68
N LEU A 141 -36.14 -11.77 1.92
CA LEU A 141 -37.03 -10.78 2.56
C LEU A 141 -36.77 -9.33 2.12
N GLY A 142 -35.83 -9.10 1.19
CA GLY A 142 -35.48 -7.77 0.68
C GLY A 142 -34.89 -6.83 1.74
N LEU A 143 -34.40 -7.36 2.86
CA LEU A 143 -33.80 -6.57 3.94
C LEU A 143 -32.38 -6.10 3.62
N ILE A 144 -31.72 -6.80 2.70
CA ILE A 144 -30.40 -6.46 2.17
C ILE A 144 -30.45 -6.44 0.65
N HIS A 145 -29.73 -5.51 0.03
CA HIS A 145 -29.45 -5.52 -1.40
C HIS A 145 -27.95 -5.74 -1.58
N VAL A 146 -27.58 -6.82 -2.26
CA VAL A 146 -26.17 -7.20 -2.45
C VAL A 146 -25.71 -6.70 -3.82
N ILE A 147 -25.00 -5.59 -3.83
CA ILE A 147 -24.38 -5.05 -5.05
C ILE A 147 -22.98 -5.67 -5.15
N MET A 148 -22.82 -6.70 -6.00
CA MET A 148 -21.52 -7.36 -6.20
C MET A 148 -20.60 -6.57 -7.15
N THR A 149 -21.17 -5.69 -7.96
CA THR A 149 -20.42 -4.90 -8.94
C THR A 149 -21.15 -3.59 -9.16
N VAL A 150 -20.44 -2.48 -8.94
CA VAL A 150 -20.88 -1.16 -9.41
C VAL A 150 -20.23 -1.00 -10.78
N GLN A 151 -20.99 -1.24 -11.85
CA GLN A 151 -20.58 -0.77 -13.17
C GLN A 151 -20.81 0.74 -13.19
N ALA A 152 -19.81 1.47 -12.72
CA ALA A 152 -19.73 2.87 -13.09
C ALA A 152 -19.10 2.89 -14.49
N ASP A 153 -19.82 3.46 -15.46
CA ASP A 153 -19.24 3.97 -16.72
C ASP A 153 -18.28 5.12 -16.37
N VAL A 154 -17.21 4.82 -15.63
CA VAL A 154 -16.13 5.75 -15.42
C VAL A 154 -15.35 5.73 -16.71
N ASP A 155 -15.38 6.83 -17.44
CA ASP A 155 -14.48 7.10 -18.55
C ASP A 155 -13.07 6.62 -18.16
N ASP A 156 -12.54 5.66 -18.93
CA ASP A 156 -11.23 5.07 -18.68
C ASP A 156 -10.20 6.21 -18.62
N PRO A 157 -9.60 6.48 -17.44
CA PRO A 157 -8.70 7.62 -17.29
C PRO A 157 -7.53 7.57 -18.26
N VAL A 158 -7.14 6.37 -18.70
CA VAL A 158 -6.09 6.15 -19.70
C VAL A 158 -6.51 6.69 -21.06
N LYS A 159 -7.78 6.54 -21.43
CA LYS A 159 -8.36 7.09 -22.67
C LYS A 159 -8.59 8.59 -22.57
N SER A 160 -8.97 9.08 -21.39
CA SER A 160 -9.25 10.51 -21.17
C SER A 160 -7.99 11.36 -21.12
N PHE A 161 -6.85 10.80 -20.69
CA PHE A 161 -5.59 11.54 -20.56
C PHE A 161 -4.39 10.84 -21.21
N PRO A 162 -4.42 10.53 -22.52
CA PRO A 162 -3.39 9.73 -23.17
C PRO A 162 -1.99 10.35 -23.01
N LYS A 163 -1.89 11.69 -23.08
CA LYS A 163 -0.64 12.43 -22.88
C LYS A 163 0.04 12.16 -21.53
N VAL A 164 -0.74 11.92 -20.47
CA VAL A 164 -0.21 11.64 -19.12
C VAL A 164 0.36 10.23 -19.02
N PHE A 165 -0.20 9.30 -19.80
CA PHE A 165 0.15 7.88 -19.75
C PHE A 165 1.11 7.43 -20.87
N THR A 166 1.57 8.34 -21.72
CA THR A 166 2.51 8.05 -22.81
C THR A 166 3.85 8.76 -22.65
N GLY A 167 4.95 8.03 -22.85
CA GLY A 167 6.31 8.61 -22.86
C GLY A 167 6.90 8.84 -21.46
N LEU A 168 8.01 9.57 -21.41
CA LEU A 168 8.72 9.91 -20.16
C LEU A 168 8.24 11.22 -19.53
N GLY A 169 7.57 12.08 -20.31
CA GLY A 169 7.26 13.46 -19.93
C GLY A 169 8.50 14.36 -19.89
N CYS A 170 8.28 15.67 -19.81
CA CYS A 170 9.33 16.67 -19.62
C CYS A 170 8.81 17.77 -18.69
N LEU A 171 9.62 18.18 -17.72
CA LEU A 171 9.27 19.30 -16.83
C LEU A 171 9.62 20.61 -17.53
N GLU A 172 8.73 21.61 -17.43
CA GLU A 172 8.90 22.90 -18.10
C GLU A 172 10.11 23.69 -17.58
N LYS A 173 10.46 23.53 -16.30
CA LYS A 173 11.52 24.31 -15.65
C LYS A 173 12.78 23.46 -15.46
N PRO A 174 13.96 23.97 -15.87
CA PRO A 174 15.22 23.28 -15.62
C PRO A 174 15.51 23.23 -14.12
N TYR A 175 16.09 22.11 -13.68
CA TYR A 175 16.55 21.95 -12.31
C TYR A 175 18.04 22.28 -12.20
N HIS A 176 18.40 23.19 -11.30
CA HIS A 176 19.79 23.54 -11.02
C HIS A 176 20.27 22.88 -9.72
N ILE A 177 21.29 22.01 -9.83
CA ILE A 177 21.90 21.32 -8.68
C ILE A 177 22.87 22.28 -7.98
N LYS A 178 22.57 22.66 -6.73
CA LYS A 178 23.46 23.51 -5.93
C LYS A 178 24.62 22.70 -5.34
N ILE A 179 25.84 23.11 -5.65
CA ILE A 179 27.08 22.48 -5.19
C ILE A 179 27.74 23.36 -4.13
N ASP A 180 28.37 22.73 -3.12
CA ASP A 180 29.27 23.36 -2.17
C ASP A 180 30.64 23.59 -2.80
N SER A 181 30.99 24.87 -2.99
CA SER A 181 32.25 25.30 -3.59
C SER A 181 33.48 24.99 -2.72
N SER A 182 33.29 24.63 -1.45
CA SER A 182 34.39 24.18 -0.59
C SER A 182 34.86 22.76 -0.91
N VAL A 183 34.05 21.97 -1.64
CA VAL A 183 34.39 20.60 -2.00
C VAL A 183 35.06 20.59 -3.37
N ASN A 184 36.29 20.05 -3.43
CA ASN A 184 37.02 19.94 -4.68
C ASN A 184 36.31 19.00 -5.68
N PRO A 185 36.16 19.41 -6.95
CA PRO A 185 35.57 18.56 -7.97
C PRO A 185 36.37 17.29 -8.23
N VAL A 186 35.65 16.21 -8.56
CA VAL A 186 36.25 14.90 -8.81
C VAL A 186 35.87 14.40 -10.21
N ILE A 187 36.89 14.12 -11.01
CA ILE A 187 36.78 13.46 -12.31
C ILE A 187 37.10 11.99 -12.13
N ASN A 188 36.08 11.13 -12.18
CA ASN A 188 36.32 9.69 -12.11
C ASN A 188 36.70 9.14 -13.49
N PRO A 189 37.69 8.25 -13.57
CA PRO A 189 38.06 7.63 -14.84
C PRO A 189 36.93 6.75 -15.40
N PRO A 190 36.85 6.58 -16.73
CA PRO A 190 35.91 5.65 -17.34
C PRO A 190 36.15 4.21 -16.87
N ARG A 191 35.07 3.48 -16.56
CA ARG A 191 35.16 2.07 -16.21
C ARG A 191 35.34 1.20 -17.46
N LYS A 192 36.14 0.13 -17.33
CA LYS A 192 36.27 -0.88 -18.38
C LYS A 192 34.94 -1.63 -18.53
N ILE A 193 34.40 -1.63 -19.73
CA ILE A 193 33.17 -2.36 -20.09
C ILE A 193 33.56 -3.66 -20.80
N PRO A 194 33.03 -4.82 -20.40
CA PRO A 194 33.22 -6.09 -21.09
C PRO A 194 32.86 -5.98 -22.58
N ALA A 195 33.65 -6.60 -23.46
CA ALA A 195 33.47 -6.50 -24.90
C ALA A 195 32.04 -6.89 -25.36
N ALA A 196 31.47 -7.93 -24.73
CA ALA A 196 30.11 -8.40 -25.01
C ALA A 196 29.00 -7.36 -24.78
N LEU A 197 29.24 -6.37 -23.90
CA LEU A 197 28.25 -5.35 -23.55
C LEU A 197 28.43 -4.03 -24.33
N ARG A 198 29.53 -3.84 -25.06
CA ARG A 198 29.86 -2.56 -25.71
C ARG A 198 28.83 -2.14 -26.76
N GLU A 199 28.48 -3.03 -27.69
CA GLU A 199 27.51 -2.71 -28.74
C GLU A 199 26.11 -2.48 -28.18
N LYS A 200 25.67 -3.33 -27.23
CA LYS A 200 24.41 -3.14 -26.52
C LYS A 200 24.35 -1.80 -25.77
N LEU A 201 25.45 -1.44 -25.11
CA LEU A 201 25.56 -0.17 -24.38
C LEU A 201 25.47 1.02 -25.34
N LYS A 202 26.21 0.98 -26.45
CA LYS A 202 26.18 2.01 -27.48
C LYS A 202 24.76 2.22 -28.04
N GLY A 203 24.05 1.13 -28.34
CA GLY A 203 22.65 1.19 -28.77
C GLY A 203 21.74 1.82 -27.71
N THR A 204 21.88 1.42 -26.45
CA THR A 204 21.07 1.97 -25.35
C THR A 204 21.33 3.46 -25.12
N LEU A 205 22.60 3.91 -25.21
CA LEU A 205 22.95 5.33 -25.11
C LEU A 205 22.38 6.14 -26.27
N LYS A 206 22.43 5.60 -27.48
CA LYS A 206 21.81 6.23 -28.66
C LYS A 206 20.30 6.39 -28.48
N GLU A 207 19.61 5.34 -28.02
CA GLU A 207 18.18 5.43 -27.71
C GLU A 207 17.84 6.49 -26.65
N MET A 208 18.73 6.73 -25.68
CA MET A 208 18.56 7.78 -24.67
C MET A 208 18.84 9.18 -25.23
N GLU A 209 19.81 9.32 -26.14
CA GLU A 209 20.09 10.54 -26.90
C GLU A 209 18.91 10.90 -27.82
N ASP A 210 18.38 9.92 -28.56
CA ASP A 210 17.21 10.06 -29.44
C ASP A 210 15.93 10.45 -28.66
N LYS A 211 15.84 10.08 -27.38
CA LYS A 211 14.75 10.46 -26.46
C LYS A 211 15.01 11.77 -25.71
N GLU A 212 16.09 12.46 -26.02
CA GLU A 212 16.50 13.72 -25.39
C GLU A 212 16.69 13.62 -23.87
N VAL A 213 16.97 12.41 -23.36
CA VAL A 213 17.23 12.17 -21.93
C VAL A 213 18.68 12.55 -21.57
N ILE A 214 19.60 12.38 -22.52
CA ILE A 214 21.01 12.73 -22.39
C ILE A 214 21.50 13.43 -23.66
N ARG A 215 22.62 14.15 -23.55
CA ARG A 215 23.31 14.78 -24.68
C ARG A 215 24.82 14.57 -24.57
N LYS A 216 25.53 14.67 -25.68
CA LYS A 216 26.99 14.69 -25.70
C LYS A 216 27.51 16.02 -25.14
N VAL A 217 28.65 15.95 -24.47
CA VAL A 217 29.35 17.08 -23.88
C VAL A 217 30.83 16.90 -24.23
N ASP A 218 31.35 17.79 -25.07
CA ASP A 218 32.75 17.76 -25.54
C ASP A 218 33.64 18.80 -24.82
N GLU A 219 33.02 19.65 -23.99
CA GLU A 219 33.71 20.65 -23.17
C GLU A 219 34.21 20.05 -21.84
N PRO A 220 35.32 20.57 -21.27
CA PRO A 220 35.78 20.17 -19.96
C PRO A 220 34.73 20.42 -18.88
N THR A 221 34.50 19.41 -18.03
CA THR A 221 33.56 19.50 -16.91
C THR A 221 34.26 19.21 -15.59
N ASP A 222 33.93 19.98 -14.56
CA ASP A 222 34.50 19.82 -13.22
C ASP A 222 34.16 18.45 -12.58
N TRP A 223 33.00 17.89 -12.91
CA TRP A 223 32.48 16.65 -12.32
C TRP A 223 32.25 15.58 -13.38
N VAL A 224 32.96 14.46 -13.27
CA VAL A 224 32.74 13.28 -14.14
C VAL A 224 32.45 12.06 -13.28
N ASN A 225 31.29 11.44 -13.52
CA ASN A 225 30.85 10.25 -12.79
C ASN A 225 31.07 9.00 -13.63
N SER A 226 31.58 7.93 -13.01
CA SER A 226 31.78 6.67 -13.72
C SER A 226 30.45 5.97 -14.00
N LEU A 227 30.34 5.41 -15.20
CA LEU A 227 29.20 4.60 -15.62
C LEU A 227 29.23 3.19 -15.01
N VAL A 228 28.07 2.65 -14.68
CA VAL A 228 27.86 1.26 -14.27
C VAL A 228 26.75 0.67 -15.15
N VAL A 229 26.99 -0.54 -15.67
CA VAL A 229 26.06 -1.22 -16.56
C VAL A 229 25.64 -2.54 -15.93
N VAL A 230 24.34 -2.77 -15.83
CA VAL A 230 23.77 -4.00 -15.26
C VAL A 230 22.72 -4.56 -16.21
N GLU A 231 22.81 -5.85 -16.55
CA GLU A 231 21.75 -6.53 -17.30
C GLU A 231 20.54 -6.81 -16.40
N LYS A 232 19.34 -6.46 -16.86
CA LYS A 232 18.08 -6.76 -16.16
C LYS A 232 17.78 -8.26 -16.29
N PRO A 233 17.66 -9.03 -15.19
CA PRO A 233 17.55 -10.49 -15.23
C PRO A 233 16.39 -11.03 -16.08
N LYS A 234 15.26 -10.32 -16.12
CA LYS A 234 14.05 -10.80 -16.81
C LYS A 234 13.99 -10.43 -18.29
N THR A 235 14.66 -9.36 -18.70
CA THR A 235 14.51 -8.79 -20.05
C THR A 235 15.79 -8.79 -20.87
N GLY A 236 16.95 -9.09 -20.26
CA GLY A 236 18.27 -9.00 -20.90
C GLY A 236 18.72 -7.57 -21.27
N LYS A 237 17.82 -6.58 -21.23
CA LYS A 237 18.11 -5.16 -21.47
C LYS A 237 19.07 -4.58 -20.44
N LEU A 238 19.88 -3.62 -20.86
CA LEU A 238 20.81 -2.91 -19.98
C LEU A 238 20.08 -1.89 -19.10
N ARG A 239 20.52 -1.79 -17.86
CA ARG A 239 20.28 -0.66 -16.96
C ARG A 239 21.59 0.12 -16.85
N ILE A 240 21.54 1.37 -17.27
CA ILE A 240 22.65 2.31 -17.21
C ILE A 240 22.49 3.10 -15.90
N CYS A 241 23.50 3.03 -15.04
CA CYS A 241 23.54 3.71 -13.75
C CYS A 241 24.76 4.64 -13.69
N LEU A 242 24.58 5.85 -13.19
CA LEU A 242 25.69 6.71 -12.78
C LEU A 242 26.10 6.35 -11.34
N ASP A 243 27.37 6.54 -11.02
CA ASP A 243 27.91 6.42 -9.66
C ASP A 243 28.25 7.82 -9.12
N PRO A 244 27.28 8.55 -8.54
CA PRO A 244 27.45 9.93 -8.12
C PRO A 244 28.02 10.06 -6.70
N ARG A 245 28.70 9.04 -6.16
CA ARG A 245 29.14 9.04 -4.75
C ARG A 245 29.98 10.26 -4.37
N ASN A 246 30.84 10.74 -5.27
CA ASN A 246 31.66 11.93 -5.03
C ASN A 246 30.84 13.22 -5.19
N LEU A 247 30.03 13.30 -6.24
CA LEU A 247 29.14 14.44 -6.49
C LEU A 247 28.15 14.66 -5.33
N ASN A 248 27.53 13.59 -4.82
CA ASN A 248 26.55 13.66 -3.75
C ASN A 248 27.10 14.25 -2.44
N LYS A 249 28.42 14.17 -2.20
CA LYS A 249 29.05 14.81 -1.03
C LYS A 249 29.14 16.32 -1.18
N ALA A 250 29.15 16.83 -2.41
CA ALA A 250 29.23 18.24 -2.73
C ALA A 250 27.84 18.86 -2.96
N ILE A 251 26.80 18.05 -3.20
CA ILE A 251 25.43 18.57 -3.36
C ILE A 251 24.92 19.08 -2.01
N LYS A 252 24.47 20.34 -1.97
CA LYS A 252 23.82 20.90 -0.79
C LYS A 252 22.43 20.29 -0.62
N GLU A 253 22.11 19.83 0.58
CA GLU A 253 20.74 19.42 0.90
C GLU A 253 19.82 20.63 0.83
N ASN A 254 18.79 20.56 -0.03
CA ASN A 254 17.71 21.53 -0.02
C ASN A 254 16.84 21.24 1.22
N ILE A 255 17.11 21.94 2.32
CA ILE A 255 16.17 22.03 3.43
C ILE A 255 15.04 22.96 2.98
N LEU A 256 14.11 22.43 2.17
CA LEU A 256 12.79 23.05 2.06
C LEU A 256 12.09 22.79 3.40
N ARG A 257 12.32 23.69 4.36
CA ARG A 257 11.33 23.90 5.42
C ARG A 257 10.07 24.33 4.69
N TYR A 258 9.05 23.48 4.68
CA TYR A 258 7.70 23.91 4.33
C TYR A 258 7.33 24.98 5.37
N GLN A 259 7.55 26.24 5.04
CA GLN A 259 6.86 27.34 5.70
C GLN A 259 5.44 27.31 5.12
N GLN A 260 4.55 26.64 5.85
CA GLN A 260 3.14 26.98 5.89
C GLN A 260 2.92 27.88 7.10
#